data_AF-A0A7Z7B374-F1
#
_entry.id   AF-A0A7Z7B374-F1
#
_cell.length_a   1.000
_cell.length_b   1.000
_cell.length_c   1.000
_cell.angle_alpha   90.00
_cell.angle_beta   90.00
_cell.angle_gamma   90.00
#
_symmetry.space_group_name_H-M   'P 1'
#
loop_
_entity.id
_entity.type
_entity.pdbx_description
1 polymer ?
#
loop_
_entity_poly.entity_id
_entity_poly.type
_entity_poly.pdbx_seq_one_letter_code
_entity_poly.pdbx_strand_id
1 'polypeptide(L)'
;MLRLSEVKLPLDHPESDLEAAIRARLADLGVPADGLLRYTVFRRAHDARKRSDIKLTYIVDVEVKDEAAALKRMAGKPHCGPTPDMAYHFVAKAPEHTDSLRPVVIGMGPCGLFAGLILAQMGFRPIILERGKAVRERTKDTFGLWRKSVLNPESNVQFGEGGAGTFSDGKLYSQIKDPNHYGRKVLDEFVKAGAPDDILYLSRPHIGTFRLVSMVEKMRANIEELGGEVRFETRVEDIEIDQGKVRALKLSNGETLRCDHVVLAVGHSARDTFQMLHDRGVYMEAKPFSLGFRIEHPQGVIDRSRFGKFAGHKQLGAADYKVVHHCSNGRAVYSFCMCPGGTVVAATSEPGRVVTNGMSQYSRAERNANAGIVVGITPEDYPGGPLAGIAFQRKWEERAFELGGGDYHAPGQLVGDFIAGRPSTSLGAVVPSYKPGVRPTDLSTALPDYVIEAIREALPQMDKKIAGFAMHDAVLTGVETRTSSPLRIRRKDDFQSMNVDGLYPAGEGAGYAGGIYSAAIDGIEVAQALALNLTSAHTP
;
A
#
# COMPACT_ATOMS: atom_id res chain seq x y z
N MET A 1 -24.67 21.05 1.82
CA MET A 1 -24.11 20.69 3.14
C MET A 1 -22.94 21.61 3.46
N LEU A 2 -22.70 21.85 4.75
CA LEU A 2 -21.59 22.68 5.25
C LEU A 2 -20.61 21.81 6.02
N ARG A 3 -19.32 22.17 6.02
CA ARG A 3 -18.27 21.46 6.73
C ARG A 3 -17.78 22.26 7.93
N LEU A 4 -17.69 21.62 9.09
CA LEU A 4 -17.02 22.13 10.28
C LEU A 4 -15.78 21.29 10.56
N SER A 5 -14.66 21.94 10.88
CA SER A 5 -13.40 21.28 11.24
C SER A 5 -12.90 21.74 12.61
N GLU A 6 -11.92 21.01 13.15
CA GLU A 6 -11.35 21.23 14.49
C GLU A 6 -12.36 21.11 15.64
N VAL A 7 -13.40 20.27 15.47
CA VAL A 7 -14.30 19.93 16.59
C VAL A 7 -13.55 18.96 17.51
N LYS A 8 -13.20 19.41 18.72
CA LYS A 8 -12.32 18.67 19.65
C LYS A 8 -13.08 18.18 20.87
N LEU A 9 -12.90 16.91 21.20
CA LEU A 9 -13.52 16.28 22.36
C LEU A 9 -12.51 15.45 23.16
N PRO A 10 -12.71 15.31 24.48
CA PRO A 10 -11.96 14.34 25.29
C PRO A 10 -12.06 12.92 24.70
N LEU A 11 -11.06 12.08 24.97
CA LEU A 11 -11.02 10.72 24.43
C LEU A 11 -12.23 9.85 24.84
N ASP A 12 -12.73 10.05 26.06
CA ASP A 12 -13.83 9.32 26.71
C ASP A 12 -15.20 10.01 26.57
N HIS A 13 -15.35 10.99 25.68
CA HIS A 13 -16.64 11.68 25.52
C HIS A 13 -17.75 10.68 25.11
N PRO A 14 -18.96 10.78 25.69
CA PRO A 14 -20.13 10.05 25.20
C PRO A 14 -20.53 10.55 23.81
N GLU A 15 -21.26 9.71 23.06
CA GLU A 15 -21.67 10.01 21.68
C GLU A 15 -22.49 11.31 21.57
N SER A 16 -23.30 11.62 22.59
CA SER A 16 -24.09 12.86 22.68
C SER A 16 -23.24 14.14 22.64
N ASP A 17 -21.99 14.07 23.11
CA ASP A 17 -21.13 15.26 23.23
C ASP A 17 -20.69 15.77 21.86
N LEU A 18 -20.62 14.90 20.84
CA LEU A 18 -20.26 15.33 19.49
C LEU A 18 -21.36 16.20 18.89
N GLU A 19 -22.62 15.77 18.99
CA GLU A 19 -23.74 16.57 18.52
C GLU A 19 -23.84 17.89 19.31
N ALA A 20 -23.67 17.84 20.64
CA ALA A 20 -23.66 19.05 21.47
C ALA A 20 -22.55 20.03 21.05
N ALA A 21 -21.34 19.53 20.77
CA ALA A 21 -20.23 20.34 20.28
C ALA A 21 -20.51 20.94 18.90
N ILE A 22 -21.15 20.18 17.99
CA ILE A 22 -21.57 20.67 16.68
C ILE A 22 -22.60 21.79 16.84
N ARG A 23 -23.63 21.58 17.66
CA ARG A 23 -24.68 22.57 17.92
C ARG A 23 -24.10 23.85 18.54
N ALA A 24 -23.18 23.74 19.49
CA ALA A 24 -22.48 24.89 20.06
C ALA A 24 -21.70 25.66 18.97
N ARG A 25 -20.94 24.95 18.14
CA ARG A 25 -20.21 25.57 17.01
C ARG A 25 -21.12 26.25 16.00
N LEU A 26 -22.31 25.69 15.75
CA LEU A 26 -23.32 26.27 14.87
C LEU A 26 -24.00 27.49 15.50
N ALA A 27 -24.22 27.48 16.82
CA ALA A 27 -24.75 28.62 17.55
C ALA A 27 -23.80 29.83 17.52
N ASP A 28 -22.48 29.61 17.64
CA ASP A 28 -21.46 30.66 17.43
C ASP A 28 -21.47 31.25 16.02
N LEU A 29 -22.04 30.52 15.07
CA LEU A 29 -22.26 30.93 13.69
C LEU A 29 -23.65 31.50 13.46
N GLY A 30 -24.47 31.69 14.49
CA GLY A 30 -25.83 32.25 14.41
C GLY A 30 -26.86 31.32 13.79
N VAL A 31 -26.63 30.00 13.82
CA VAL A 31 -27.62 28.99 13.45
C VAL A 31 -28.48 28.66 14.68
N PRO A 32 -29.83 28.67 14.57
CA PRO A 32 -30.72 28.35 15.69
C PRO A 32 -30.49 26.95 16.28
N ALA A 33 -30.91 26.76 17.53
CA ALA A 33 -30.72 25.49 18.25
C ALA A 33 -31.37 24.28 17.55
N ASP A 34 -32.51 24.48 16.89
CA ASP A 34 -33.23 23.50 16.08
C ASP A 34 -32.81 23.52 14.59
N GLY A 35 -31.75 24.26 14.26
CA GLY A 35 -31.29 24.49 12.89
C GLY A 35 -30.48 23.34 12.30
N LEU A 36 -29.86 22.48 13.11
CA LEU A 36 -29.16 21.27 12.66
C LEU A 36 -30.18 20.16 12.33
N LEU A 37 -30.17 19.70 11.09
CA LEU A 37 -31.03 18.60 10.60
C LEU A 37 -30.36 17.24 10.72
N ARG A 38 -29.11 17.13 10.24
CA ARG A 38 -28.27 15.92 10.37
C ARG A 38 -26.79 16.28 10.28
N TYR A 39 -25.94 15.37 10.72
CA TYR A 39 -24.50 15.46 10.49
C TYR A 39 -23.90 14.11 10.10
N THR A 40 -22.71 14.15 9.51
CA THR A 40 -21.91 12.97 9.18
C THR A 40 -20.46 13.26 9.50
N VAL A 41 -19.76 12.29 10.10
CA VAL A 41 -18.33 12.43 10.37
C VAL A 41 -17.56 12.22 9.07
N PHE A 42 -16.99 13.30 8.54
CA PHE A 42 -16.10 13.22 7.39
C PHE A 42 -14.71 12.72 7.77
N ARG A 43 -14.21 13.15 8.94
CA ARG A 43 -12.91 12.70 9.44
C ARG A 43 -12.86 12.66 10.96
N ARG A 44 -12.20 11.66 11.52
CA ARG A 44 -11.84 11.52 12.94
C ARG A 44 -10.36 11.21 13.08
N ALA A 45 -9.65 12.03 13.85
CA ALA A 45 -8.25 11.86 14.20
C ALA A 45 -8.09 11.92 15.72
N HIS A 46 -6.90 11.55 16.21
CA HIS A 46 -6.49 11.83 17.59
C HIS A 46 -5.26 12.72 17.60
N ASP A 47 -5.19 13.63 18.57
CA ASP A 47 -3.99 14.42 18.85
C ASP A 47 -3.25 13.82 20.04
N ALA A 48 -2.21 13.03 19.75
CA ALA A 48 -1.37 12.38 20.76
C ALA A 48 -0.05 13.13 21.03
N ARG A 49 0.06 14.43 20.64
CA ARG A 49 1.30 15.21 20.89
C ARG A 49 1.53 15.41 22.39
N LYS A 50 0.47 15.67 23.15
CA LYS A 50 0.50 15.76 24.61
C LYS A 50 -0.04 14.46 25.20
N ARG A 51 0.84 13.52 25.53
CA ARG A 51 0.48 12.17 26.03
C ARG A 51 -0.40 12.18 27.30
N SER A 52 -0.41 13.28 28.06
CA SER A 52 -1.25 13.43 29.25
C SER A 52 -2.69 13.87 28.95
N ASP A 53 -2.97 14.36 27.74
CA ASP A 53 -4.24 14.98 27.32
C ASP A 53 -4.49 14.68 25.83
N ILE A 54 -4.80 13.42 25.52
CA ILE A 54 -5.11 12.98 24.15
C ILE A 54 -6.57 13.32 23.85
N LYS A 55 -6.80 14.01 22.73
CA LYS A 55 -8.14 14.42 22.29
C LYS A 55 -8.49 13.84 20.93
N LEU A 56 -9.77 13.61 20.71
CA LEU A 56 -10.31 13.30 19.39
C LEU A 56 -10.63 14.60 18.67
N THR A 57 -10.27 14.67 17.39
CA THR A 57 -10.53 15.83 16.51
C THR A 57 -11.36 15.38 15.33
N TYR A 58 -12.44 16.09 15.07
CA TYR A 58 -13.43 15.76 14.05
C TYR A 58 -13.50 16.83 12.96
N ILE A 59 -13.75 16.36 11.75
CA ILE A 59 -14.30 17.14 10.65
C ILE A 59 -15.66 16.53 10.34
N VAL A 60 -16.70 17.36 10.33
CA VAL A 60 -18.08 16.92 10.15
C VAL A 60 -18.73 17.69 9.02
N ASP A 61 -19.53 17.00 8.23
CA ASP A 61 -20.45 17.61 7.27
C ASP A 61 -21.82 17.71 7.95
N VAL A 62 -22.45 18.88 7.87
CA VAL A 62 -23.72 19.19 8.53
C VAL A 62 -24.73 19.64 7.49
N GLU A 63 -25.98 19.24 7.70
CA GLU A 63 -27.14 19.77 7.01
C GLU A 63 -27.93 20.64 7.98
N VAL A 64 -28.28 21.84 7.54
CA VAL A 64 -28.98 22.85 8.35
C VAL A 64 -30.21 23.36 7.62
N LYS A 65 -31.23 23.81 8.36
CA LYS A 65 -32.51 24.29 7.79
C LYS A 65 -32.36 25.43 6.78
N ASP A 66 -31.47 26.37 7.05
CA ASP A 66 -31.18 27.52 6.19
C ASP A 66 -29.69 27.54 5.82
N GLU A 67 -29.34 26.69 4.85
CA GLU A 67 -27.95 26.53 4.38
C GLU A 67 -27.39 27.83 3.82
N ALA A 68 -28.18 28.60 3.08
CA ALA A 68 -27.74 29.86 2.46
C ALA A 68 -27.37 30.91 3.51
N ALA A 69 -28.21 31.09 4.54
CA ALA A 69 -27.90 32.03 5.62
C ALA A 69 -26.72 31.55 6.47
N ALA A 70 -26.64 30.25 6.78
CA ALA A 70 -25.52 29.68 7.51
C ALA A 70 -24.20 29.86 6.76
N LEU A 71 -24.18 29.60 5.45
CA LEU A 71 -23.00 29.79 4.60
C LEU A 71 -22.54 31.24 4.58
N LYS A 72 -23.47 32.20 4.46
CA LYS A 72 -23.15 33.63 4.55
C LYS A 72 -22.50 34.00 5.88
N ARG A 73 -22.94 33.40 6.99
CA ARG A 73 -22.36 33.60 8.33
C ARG A 73 -21.01 32.90 8.53
N MET A 74 -20.69 31.90 7.71
CA MET A 74 -19.38 31.21 7.70
C MET A 74 -18.32 31.93 6.85
N ALA A 75 -18.72 32.85 5.98
CA ALA A 75 -17.79 33.56 5.09
C ALA A 75 -16.65 34.25 5.88
N GLY A 76 -15.41 34.00 5.48
CA GLY A 76 -14.21 34.55 6.12
C GLY A 76 -13.86 33.95 7.48
N LYS A 77 -14.68 33.05 8.04
CA LYS A 77 -14.37 32.38 9.31
C LYS A 77 -13.55 31.11 9.08
N PRO A 78 -12.52 30.85 9.92
CA PRO A 78 -11.72 29.65 9.79
C PRO A 78 -12.50 28.40 10.22
N HIS A 79 -12.10 27.26 9.66
CA HIS A 79 -12.60 25.93 10.01
C HIS A 79 -14.10 25.69 9.76
N CYS A 80 -14.74 26.52 8.94
CA CYS A 80 -16.10 26.30 8.45
C CYS A 80 -16.24 26.76 6.99
N GLY A 81 -17.08 26.09 6.21
CA GLY A 81 -17.30 26.43 4.80
C GLY A 81 -18.23 25.45 4.10
N PRO A 82 -18.41 25.56 2.78
CA PRO A 82 -19.18 24.57 2.03
C PRO A 82 -18.46 23.21 2.03
N THR A 83 -19.21 22.13 2.10
CA THR A 83 -18.67 20.78 1.86
C THR A 83 -18.26 20.68 0.38
N PRO A 84 -17.01 20.30 0.06
CA PRO A 84 -16.59 20.10 -1.34
C PRO A 84 -17.43 19.01 -2.02
N ASP A 85 -17.68 19.16 -3.32
CA ASP A 85 -18.18 18.05 -4.13
C ASP A 85 -17.07 17.02 -4.30
N MET A 86 -17.29 15.83 -3.72
CA MET A 86 -16.34 14.71 -3.77
C MET A 86 -16.91 13.55 -4.58
N ALA A 87 -17.99 13.78 -5.35
CA ALA A 87 -18.55 12.77 -6.22
C ALA A 87 -17.56 12.45 -7.34
N TYR A 88 -17.48 11.16 -7.70
CA TYR A 88 -16.70 10.74 -8.85
C TYR A 88 -17.51 10.94 -10.13
N HIS A 89 -16.94 11.67 -11.09
CA HIS A 89 -17.54 11.87 -12.41
C HIS A 89 -16.81 11.03 -13.46
N PHE A 90 -17.56 10.20 -14.19
CA PHE A 90 -17.02 9.42 -15.30
C PHE A 90 -16.65 10.35 -16.47
N VAL A 91 -15.47 10.13 -17.05
CA VAL A 91 -14.92 10.98 -18.13
C VAL A 91 -15.37 10.56 -19.52
N ALA A 92 -15.88 9.33 -19.66
CA ALA A 92 -16.27 8.73 -20.92
C ALA A 92 -17.32 7.63 -20.68
N LYS A 93 -17.98 7.22 -21.76
CA LYS A 93 -18.85 6.04 -21.81
C LYS A 93 -18.51 5.27 -23.08
N ALA A 94 -18.40 3.95 -23.00
CA ALA A 94 -18.18 3.09 -24.14
C ALA A 94 -19.36 3.20 -25.14
N PRO A 95 -19.10 3.19 -26.46
CA PRO A 95 -20.15 3.12 -27.46
C PRO A 95 -20.99 1.84 -27.30
N GLU A 96 -22.30 1.92 -27.55
CA GLU A 96 -23.22 0.76 -27.42
C GLU A 96 -22.86 -0.39 -28.37
N HIS A 97 -22.31 -0.05 -29.55
CA HIS A 97 -21.77 -0.99 -30.52
C HIS A 97 -20.37 -0.53 -30.91
N THR A 98 -19.39 -1.39 -30.71
CA THR A 98 -18.02 -1.16 -31.17
C THR A 98 -17.37 -2.48 -31.57
N ASP A 99 -16.75 -2.50 -32.75
CA ASP A 99 -15.86 -3.58 -33.17
C ASP A 99 -14.44 -3.40 -32.58
N SER A 100 -14.24 -2.40 -31.72
CA SER A 100 -12.97 -2.14 -31.07
C SER A 100 -12.56 -3.29 -30.17
N LEU A 101 -11.26 -3.56 -30.18
CA LEU A 101 -10.65 -4.51 -29.27
C LEU A 101 -10.85 -4.06 -27.82
N ARG A 102 -11.18 -5.01 -26.96
CA ARG A 102 -11.33 -4.78 -25.52
C ARG A 102 -9.98 -4.36 -24.93
N PRO A 103 -9.93 -3.34 -24.06
CA PRO A 103 -8.70 -2.99 -23.38
C PRO A 103 -8.26 -4.11 -22.43
N VAL A 104 -6.96 -4.34 -22.34
CA VAL A 104 -6.38 -5.36 -21.48
C VAL A 104 -5.69 -4.72 -20.28
N VAL A 105 -5.84 -5.31 -19.10
CA VAL A 105 -5.14 -4.93 -17.87
C VAL A 105 -4.30 -6.12 -17.40
N ILE A 106 -2.99 -5.92 -17.22
CA ILE A 106 -2.08 -6.96 -16.74
C ILE A 106 -1.79 -6.73 -15.26
N GLY A 107 -2.19 -7.68 -14.43
CA GLY A 107 -2.07 -7.66 -12.98
C GLY A 107 -3.35 -7.22 -12.28
N MET A 108 -3.71 -7.91 -11.19
CA MET A 108 -4.91 -7.64 -10.39
C MET A 108 -4.57 -7.18 -8.97
N GLY A 109 -3.48 -6.41 -8.83
CA GLY A 109 -3.22 -5.59 -7.65
C GLY A 109 -4.15 -4.38 -7.56
N PRO A 110 -4.04 -3.52 -6.53
CA PRO A 110 -4.93 -2.36 -6.36
C PRO A 110 -5.02 -1.46 -7.61
N CYS A 111 -3.90 -1.25 -8.31
CA CYS A 111 -3.88 -0.48 -9.55
C CYS A 111 -4.69 -1.14 -10.67
N GLY A 112 -4.41 -2.41 -10.98
CA GLY A 112 -5.13 -3.11 -12.05
C GLY A 112 -6.60 -3.37 -11.71
N LEU A 113 -6.91 -3.60 -10.43
CA LEU A 113 -8.28 -3.75 -9.94
C LEU A 113 -9.10 -2.49 -10.17
N PHE A 114 -8.56 -1.30 -9.84
CA PHE A 114 -9.27 -0.05 -10.09
C PHE A 114 -9.27 0.34 -11.58
N ALA A 115 -8.19 0.08 -12.32
CA ALA A 115 -8.20 0.31 -13.76
C ALA A 115 -9.31 -0.51 -14.44
N GLY A 116 -9.38 -1.81 -14.13
CA GLY A 116 -10.41 -2.71 -14.60
C GLY A 116 -11.82 -2.31 -14.15
N LEU A 117 -12.01 -1.97 -12.87
CA LEU A 117 -13.30 -1.54 -12.34
C LEU A 117 -13.82 -0.27 -13.02
N ILE A 118 -12.97 0.75 -13.18
CA ILE A 118 -13.38 2.02 -13.79
C ILE A 118 -13.69 1.83 -15.27
N LEU A 119 -12.87 1.07 -16.01
CA LEU A 119 -13.15 0.72 -17.41
C LEU A 119 -14.47 -0.06 -17.55
N ALA A 120 -14.73 -1.03 -16.66
CA ALA A 120 -15.97 -1.80 -16.65
C ALA A 120 -17.19 -0.92 -16.32
N GLN A 121 -17.09 -0.03 -15.33
CA GLN A 121 -18.15 0.93 -14.99
C GLN A 121 -18.47 1.91 -16.13
N MET A 122 -17.49 2.23 -16.97
CA MET A 122 -17.70 3.02 -18.20
C MET A 122 -18.15 2.17 -19.40
N GLY A 123 -18.29 0.84 -19.26
CA GLY A 123 -18.81 -0.07 -20.28
C GLY A 123 -17.76 -0.63 -21.25
N PHE A 124 -16.46 -0.42 -21.02
CA PHE A 124 -15.40 -0.87 -21.94
C PHE A 124 -15.09 -2.38 -21.86
N ARG A 125 -15.71 -3.11 -20.92
CA ARG A 125 -15.62 -4.57 -20.79
C ARG A 125 -14.16 -5.08 -20.80
N PRO A 126 -13.29 -4.61 -19.90
CA PRO A 126 -11.85 -4.93 -19.94
C PRO A 126 -11.58 -6.43 -19.76
N ILE A 127 -10.44 -6.89 -20.27
CA ILE A 127 -9.87 -8.22 -19.94
C ILE A 127 -8.74 -8.01 -18.93
N ILE A 128 -8.84 -8.61 -17.75
CA ILE A 128 -7.82 -8.57 -16.71
C ILE A 128 -7.08 -9.91 -16.68
N LEU A 129 -5.77 -9.86 -16.88
CA LEU A 129 -4.89 -11.03 -16.85
C LEU A 129 -4.08 -11.01 -15.55
N GLU A 130 -4.23 -12.03 -14.71
CA GLU A 130 -3.48 -12.19 -13.47
C GLU A 130 -2.66 -13.48 -13.53
N ARG A 131 -1.35 -13.36 -13.30
CA ARG A 131 -0.42 -14.50 -13.33
C ARG A 131 -0.69 -15.49 -12.19
N GLY A 132 -1.11 -14.99 -11.03
CA GLY A 132 -1.40 -15.83 -9.87
C GLY A 132 -2.85 -16.27 -9.80
N LYS A 133 -3.19 -16.87 -8.67
CA LYS A 133 -4.49 -17.50 -8.45
C LYS A 133 -5.52 -16.57 -7.81
N ALA A 134 -6.78 -16.99 -7.91
CA ALA A 134 -7.86 -16.48 -7.07
C ALA A 134 -7.51 -16.60 -5.58
N VAL A 135 -8.02 -15.67 -4.76
CA VAL A 135 -7.48 -15.37 -3.44
C VAL A 135 -7.56 -16.55 -2.45
N ARG A 136 -8.57 -17.42 -2.57
CA ARG A 136 -8.73 -18.60 -1.70
C ARG A 136 -7.64 -19.62 -1.93
N GLU A 137 -7.32 -19.90 -3.19
CA GLU A 137 -6.26 -20.83 -3.56
C GLU A 137 -4.88 -20.21 -3.31
N ARG A 138 -4.73 -18.93 -3.66
CA ARG A 138 -3.55 -18.13 -3.31
C ARG A 138 -3.24 -18.15 -1.81
N THR A 139 -4.27 -18.09 -0.96
CA THR A 139 -4.12 -18.20 0.50
C THR A 139 -3.56 -19.56 0.90
N LYS A 140 -4.02 -20.66 0.28
CA LYS A 140 -3.45 -22.00 0.54
C LYS A 140 -1.98 -22.06 0.15
N ASP A 141 -1.62 -21.57 -1.02
CA ASP A 141 -0.24 -21.57 -1.52
C ASP A 141 0.69 -20.72 -0.65
N THR A 142 0.25 -19.51 -0.27
CA THR A 142 0.99 -18.61 0.61
C THR A 142 1.22 -19.21 2.00
N PHE A 143 0.19 -19.86 2.56
CA PHE A 143 0.33 -20.59 3.83
C PHE A 143 1.17 -21.86 3.68
N GLY A 144 1.26 -22.43 2.47
CA GLY A 144 2.19 -23.50 2.12
C GLY A 144 3.64 -23.09 2.34
N LEU A 145 4.03 -21.89 1.89
CA LEU A 145 5.35 -21.34 2.19
C LEU A 145 5.52 -21.16 3.70
N TRP A 146 4.60 -20.46 4.34
CA TRP A 146 4.76 -20.10 5.76
C TRP A 146 4.78 -21.31 6.69
N ARG A 147 4.07 -22.39 6.37
CA ARG A 147 3.97 -23.56 7.27
C ARG A 147 4.85 -24.73 6.87
N LYS A 148 5.20 -24.84 5.60
CA LYS A 148 5.88 -26.03 5.05
C LYS A 148 7.14 -25.71 4.27
N SER A 149 7.56 -24.44 4.21
CA SER A 149 8.69 -23.97 3.41
C SER A 149 8.56 -24.30 1.90
N VAL A 150 7.32 -24.41 1.39
CA VAL A 150 7.06 -24.68 -0.03
C VAL A 150 6.59 -23.41 -0.72
N LEU A 151 7.47 -22.81 -1.53
CA LEU A 151 7.14 -21.65 -2.36
C LEU A 151 6.48 -22.10 -3.68
N ASN A 152 5.34 -21.49 -4.02
CA ASN A 152 4.87 -21.41 -5.40
C ASN A 152 5.29 -20.04 -5.98
N PRO A 153 6.17 -19.99 -7.01
CA PRO A 153 6.68 -18.73 -7.55
C PRO A 153 5.60 -17.90 -8.28
N GLU A 154 4.48 -18.51 -8.70
CA GLU A 154 3.37 -17.81 -9.37
C GLU A 154 2.21 -17.46 -8.42
N SER A 155 2.17 -18.01 -7.20
CA SER A 155 1.07 -17.83 -6.25
C SER A 155 1.61 -17.68 -4.83
N ASN A 156 1.76 -16.43 -4.38
CA ASN A 156 2.45 -16.08 -3.14
C ASN A 156 2.03 -14.69 -2.64
N VAL A 157 2.77 -14.13 -1.67
CA VAL A 157 2.51 -12.79 -1.12
C VAL A 157 2.52 -11.70 -2.18
N GLN A 158 3.27 -11.87 -3.28
CA GLN A 158 3.38 -10.87 -4.34
C GLN A 158 2.32 -11.05 -5.43
N PHE A 159 2.03 -12.30 -5.83
CA PHE A 159 1.25 -12.61 -7.04
C PHE A 159 -0.07 -13.34 -6.75
N GLY A 160 -1.10 -13.01 -7.52
CA GLY A 160 -2.49 -13.47 -7.39
C GLY A 160 -3.47 -12.35 -7.05
N GLU A 161 -4.74 -12.72 -6.89
CA GLU A 161 -5.86 -11.78 -6.72
C GLU A 161 -5.63 -10.77 -5.57
N GLY A 162 -5.74 -9.47 -5.90
CA GLY A 162 -5.46 -8.35 -4.99
C GLY A 162 -3.98 -7.95 -4.91
N GLY A 163 -3.08 -8.66 -5.61
CA GLY A 163 -1.64 -8.38 -5.67
C GLY A 163 -0.97 -8.35 -4.29
N ALA A 164 0.09 -7.55 -4.13
CA ALA A 164 0.82 -7.41 -2.86
C ALA A 164 -0.02 -6.79 -1.72
N GLY A 165 -1.18 -6.21 -2.03
CA GLY A 165 -2.06 -5.60 -1.03
C GLY A 165 -2.78 -6.60 -0.13
N THR A 166 -3.03 -7.82 -0.60
CA THR A 166 -3.92 -8.81 0.06
C THR A 166 -3.43 -9.24 1.44
N PHE A 167 -2.16 -9.67 1.54
CA PHE A 167 -1.57 -10.15 2.79
C PHE A 167 -0.85 -9.01 3.52
N SER A 168 -1.59 -7.96 3.84
CA SER A 168 -1.08 -6.76 4.50
C SER A 168 -2.02 -6.29 5.62
N ASP A 169 -1.59 -5.28 6.38
CA ASP A 169 -2.47 -4.52 7.30
C ASP A 169 -3.53 -3.71 6.53
N GLY A 170 -3.35 -3.48 5.23
CA GLY A 170 -4.33 -2.77 4.41
C GLY A 170 -4.44 -1.28 4.75
N LYS A 171 -3.31 -0.59 4.98
CA LYS A 171 -3.27 0.83 5.34
C LYS A 171 -3.70 1.70 4.15
N LEU A 172 -4.65 2.59 4.39
CA LEU A 172 -5.29 3.41 3.36
C LEU A 172 -5.09 4.91 3.61
N TYR A 173 -3.86 5.33 3.85
CA TYR A 173 -3.52 6.76 3.93
C TYR A 173 -2.27 7.05 3.11
N SER A 174 -2.22 8.24 2.54
CA SER A 174 -1.12 8.71 1.72
C SER A 174 -0.86 10.20 1.94
N GLN A 175 0.32 10.65 1.54
CA GLN A 175 0.70 12.07 1.53
C GLN A 175 0.56 12.70 0.14
N ILE A 176 0.06 11.96 -0.85
CA ILE A 176 -0.21 12.50 -2.19
C ILE A 176 -1.34 13.54 -2.12
N LYS A 177 -1.25 14.53 -3.02
CA LYS A 177 -2.35 15.46 -3.27
C LYS A 177 -3.37 14.76 -4.16
N ASP A 178 -4.64 14.96 -3.85
CA ASP A 178 -5.77 14.37 -4.57
C ASP A 178 -6.86 15.42 -4.78
N PRO A 179 -6.65 16.37 -5.71
CA PRO A 179 -7.60 17.45 -5.97
C PRO A 179 -8.91 16.95 -6.60
N ASN A 180 -8.89 15.80 -7.27
CA ASN A 180 -10.04 15.19 -7.93
C ASN A 180 -10.79 14.20 -7.03
N HIS A 181 -10.37 14.06 -5.77
CA HIS A 181 -11.00 13.21 -4.77
C HIS A 181 -11.08 11.72 -5.18
N TYR A 182 -10.16 11.23 -6.02
CA TYR A 182 -10.11 9.82 -6.42
C TYR A 182 -9.94 8.88 -5.23
N GLY A 183 -9.23 9.34 -4.21
CA GLY A 183 -9.08 8.64 -2.96
C GLY A 183 -10.42 8.40 -2.27
N ARG A 184 -11.41 9.30 -2.41
CA ARG A 184 -12.76 9.08 -1.88
C ARG A 184 -13.47 7.97 -2.65
N LYS A 185 -13.39 7.98 -3.99
CA LYS A 185 -13.90 6.91 -4.85
C LYS A 185 -13.31 5.55 -4.48
N VAL A 186 -12.01 5.48 -4.20
CA VAL A 186 -11.36 4.24 -3.75
C VAL A 186 -11.98 3.69 -2.47
N LEU A 187 -12.16 4.54 -1.45
CA LEU A 187 -12.74 4.11 -0.17
C LEU A 187 -14.21 3.70 -0.33
N ASP A 188 -14.99 4.45 -1.10
CA ASP A 188 -16.41 4.13 -1.33
C ASP A 188 -16.56 2.77 -2.05
N GLU A 189 -15.72 2.46 -3.05
CA GLU A 189 -15.73 1.13 -3.71
C GLU A 189 -15.29 0.00 -2.78
N PHE A 190 -14.32 0.24 -1.89
CA PHE A 190 -13.95 -0.73 -0.86
C PHE A 190 -15.10 -1.01 0.12
N VAL A 191 -15.80 0.03 0.59
CA VAL A 191 -16.97 -0.15 1.47
C VAL A 191 -18.10 -0.88 0.75
N LYS A 192 -18.40 -0.54 -0.51
CA LYS A 192 -19.36 -1.31 -1.34
C LYS A 192 -18.98 -2.78 -1.44
N ALA A 193 -17.68 -3.08 -1.50
CA ALA A 193 -17.15 -4.44 -1.48
C ALA A 193 -17.02 -5.05 -0.06
N GLY A 194 -17.62 -4.45 0.97
CA GLY A 194 -17.68 -4.97 2.33
C GLY A 194 -16.48 -4.67 3.22
N ALA A 195 -15.65 -3.70 2.84
CA ALA A 195 -14.72 -3.09 3.81
C ALA A 195 -15.51 -2.31 4.88
N PRO A 196 -14.91 -2.06 6.05
CA PRO A 196 -15.63 -1.43 7.17
C PRO A 196 -15.88 0.06 6.91
N ASP A 197 -17.05 0.57 7.30
CA ASP A 197 -17.41 1.98 7.09
C ASP A 197 -16.45 2.98 7.75
N ASP A 198 -15.73 2.54 8.79
CA ASP A 198 -14.76 3.37 9.49
C ASP A 198 -13.60 3.83 8.59
N ILE A 199 -13.33 3.15 7.48
CA ILE A 199 -12.28 3.57 6.55
C ILE A 199 -12.60 4.91 5.88
N LEU A 200 -13.88 5.30 5.84
CA LEU A 200 -14.34 6.54 5.22
C LEU A 200 -14.03 7.77 6.06
N TYR A 201 -13.84 7.61 7.37
CA TYR A 201 -13.69 8.73 8.27
C TYR A 201 -12.48 8.64 9.20
N LEU A 202 -11.90 7.46 9.46
CA LEU A 202 -10.68 7.40 10.28
C LEU A 202 -9.49 8.03 9.55
N SER A 203 -8.72 8.85 10.26
CA SER A 203 -7.57 9.57 9.69
C SER A 203 -6.39 8.68 9.26
N ARG A 204 -6.31 7.46 9.80
CA ARG A 204 -5.33 6.44 9.47
C ARG A 204 -6.04 5.09 9.33
N PRO A 205 -6.89 4.92 8.31
CA PRO A 205 -7.73 3.75 8.19
C PRO A 205 -6.92 2.54 7.75
N HIS A 206 -7.42 1.36 8.12
CA HIS A 206 -6.86 0.08 7.71
C HIS A 206 -7.96 -0.98 7.60
N ILE A 207 -7.77 -1.98 6.72
CA ILE A 207 -8.76 -3.03 6.47
C ILE A 207 -8.39 -4.34 7.18
N GLY A 208 -7.11 -4.70 7.22
CA GLY A 208 -6.63 -6.00 7.70
C GLY A 208 -6.82 -7.16 6.71
N THR A 209 -5.92 -8.14 6.78
CA THR A 209 -5.77 -9.21 5.79
C THR A 209 -7.05 -10.00 5.46
N PHE A 210 -7.78 -10.52 6.46
CA PHE A 210 -8.96 -11.36 6.15
C PHE A 210 -10.11 -10.59 5.50
N ARG A 211 -10.28 -9.31 5.83
CA ARG A 211 -11.29 -8.46 5.21
C ARG A 211 -10.91 -8.11 3.77
N LEU A 212 -9.62 -7.90 3.50
CA LEU A 212 -9.11 -7.70 2.14
C LEU A 212 -9.42 -8.90 1.23
N VAL A 213 -9.28 -10.13 1.72
CA VAL A 213 -9.61 -11.36 0.97
C VAL A 213 -11.05 -11.35 0.47
N SER A 214 -12.03 -11.13 1.36
CA SER A 214 -13.44 -11.08 0.94
C SER A 214 -13.76 -9.87 0.05
N MET A 215 -13.07 -8.76 0.27
CA MET A 215 -13.29 -7.52 -0.47
C MET A 215 -12.86 -7.67 -1.94
N VAL A 216 -11.68 -8.24 -2.20
CA VAL A 216 -11.20 -8.43 -3.58
C VAL A 216 -12.08 -9.40 -4.36
N GLU A 217 -12.60 -10.45 -3.71
CA GLU A 217 -13.56 -11.39 -4.32
C GLU A 217 -14.83 -10.66 -4.82
N LYS A 218 -15.38 -9.76 -4.00
CA LYS A 218 -16.57 -8.98 -4.37
C LYS A 218 -16.29 -7.94 -5.45
N MET A 219 -15.12 -7.29 -5.40
CA MET A 219 -14.72 -6.35 -6.45
C MET A 219 -14.54 -7.05 -7.79
N ARG A 220 -13.94 -8.25 -7.80
CA ARG A 220 -13.88 -9.09 -9.01
C ARG A 220 -15.27 -9.40 -9.55
N ALA A 221 -16.16 -9.89 -8.69
CA ALA A 221 -17.52 -10.23 -9.10
C ALA A 221 -18.26 -9.03 -9.70
N ASN A 222 -18.07 -7.82 -9.16
CA ASN A 222 -18.62 -6.58 -9.71
C ASN A 222 -18.05 -6.26 -11.11
N ILE A 223 -16.73 -6.44 -11.30
CA ILE A 223 -16.11 -6.26 -12.63
C ILE A 223 -16.70 -7.24 -13.65
N GLU A 224 -16.89 -8.50 -13.25
CA GLU A 224 -17.50 -9.55 -14.08
C GLU A 224 -18.97 -9.24 -14.41
N GLU A 225 -19.76 -8.78 -13.43
CA GLU A 225 -21.15 -8.35 -13.60
C GLU A 225 -21.28 -7.17 -14.57
N LEU A 226 -20.31 -6.24 -14.53
CA LEU A 226 -20.20 -5.11 -15.46
C LEU A 226 -19.65 -5.52 -16.85
N GLY A 227 -19.49 -6.81 -17.11
CA GLY A 227 -19.07 -7.36 -18.40
C GLY A 227 -17.57 -7.40 -18.64
N GLY A 228 -16.75 -7.10 -17.63
CA GLY A 228 -15.32 -7.38 -17.62
C GLY A 228 -15.05 -8.88 -17.53
N GLU A 229 -13.82 -9.28 -17.84
CA GLU A 229 -13.37 -10.66 -17.78
C GLU A 229 -12.08 -10.74 -16.96
N VAL A 230 -11.98 -11.72 -16.06
CA VAL A 230 -10.78 -11.93 -15.25
C VAL A 230 -10.25 -13.33 -15.52
N ARG A 231 -8.99 -13.42 -15.97
CA ARG A 231 -8.28 -14.68 -16.22
C ARG A 231 -7.15 -14.82 -15.21
N PHE A 232 -7.32 -15.71 -14.23
CA PHE A 232 -6.27 -16.13 -13.32
C PHE A 232 -5.32 -17.12 -13.99
N GLU A 233 -4.16 -17.33 -13.37
CA GLU A 233 -3.12 -18.25 -13.86
C GLU A 233 -2.73 -17.99 -15.33
N THR A 234 -2.83 -16.73 -15.73
CA THR A 234 -2.63 -16.28 -17.11
C THR A 234 -1.56 -15.21 -17.12
N ARG A 235 -0.30 -15.64 -17.15
CA ARG A 235 0.85 -14.74 -17.20
C ARG A 235 1.07 -14.27 -18.64
N VAL A 236 1.29 -12.97 -18.81
CA VAL A 236 1.78 -12.41 -20.08
C VAL A 236 3.28 -12.67 -20.17
N GLU A 237 3.70 -13.43 -21.18
CA GLU A 237 5.11 -13.78 -21.40
C GLU A 237 5.81 -12.85 -22.38
N ASP A 238 5.05 -12.22 -23.28
CA ASP A 238 5.60 -11.38 -24.34
C ASP A 238 4.58 -10.32 -24.77
N ILE A 239 5.08 -9.18 -25.24
CA ILE A 239 4.29 -8.12 -25.86
C ILE A 239 4.77 -7.98 -27.30
N GLU A 240 3.87 -8.19 -28.25
CA GLU A 240 4.15 -7.94 -29.66
C GLU A 240 4.06 -6.43 -29.92
N ILE A 241 5.20 -5.85 -30.28
CA ILE A 241 5.33 -4.43 -30.61
C ILE A 241 5.68 -4.33 -32.09
N ASP A 242 4.82 -3.64 -32.84
CA ASP A 242 5.02 -3.35 -34.25
C ASP A 242 5.00 -1.84 -34.48
N GLN A 243 6.04 -1.32 -35.14
CA GLN A 243 6.22 0.12 -35.39
C GLN A 243 6.00 1.01 -34.15
N GLY A 244 6.48 0.54 -32.98
CA GLY A 244 6.32 1.26 -31.71
C GLY A 244 4.91 1.22 -31.12
N LYS A 245 4.06 0.26 -31.52
CA LYS A 245 2.70 0.10 -31.01
C LYS A 245 2.45 -1.31 -30.51
N VAL A 246 1.70 -1.44 -29.41
CA VAL A 246 1.23 -2.75 -28.95
C VAL A 246 0.27 -3.35 -29.97
N ARG A 247 0.45 -4.63 -30.30
CA ARG A 247 -0.43 -5.39 -31.21
C ARG A 247 -1.02 -6.64 -30.59
N ALA A 248 -0.28 -7.33 -29.74
CA ALA A 248 -0.79 -8.52 -29.09
C ALA A 248 -0.01 -8.86 -27.83
N LEU A 249 -0.57 -9.75 -27.03
CA LEU A 249 0.09 -10.36 -25.88
C LEU A 249 0.21 -11.86 -26.12
N LYS A 250 1.38 -12.43 -25.87
CA LYS A 250 1.52 -13.89 -25.77
C LYS A 250 1.39 -14.31 -24.33
N LEU A 251 0.53 -15.29 -24.10
CA LEU A 251 0.18 -15.77 -22.77
C LEU A 251 0.90 -17.08 -22.49
N SER A 252 1.13 -17.39 -21.21
CA SER A 252 1.86 -18.58 -20.77
C SER A 252 1.19 -19.91 -21.10
N ASN A 253 -0.07 -19.88 -21.52
CA ASN A 253 -0.82 -21.05 -22.00
C ASN A 253 -0.66 -21.27 -23.53
N GLY A 254 0.13 -20.43 -24.23
CA GLY A 254 0.34 -20.48 -25.67
C GLY A 254 -0.68 -19.66 -26.50
N GLU A 255 -1.67 -19.03 -25.88
CA GLU A 255 -2.62 -18.14 -26.55
C GLU A 255 -1.94 -16.82 -26.95
N THR A 256 -2.26 -16.31 -28.14
CA THR A 256 -1.97 -14.92 -28.53
C THR A 256 -3.26 -14.11 -28.48
N LEU A 257 -3.30 -13.11 -27.59
CA LEU A 257 -4.44 -12.21 -27.44
C LEU A 257 -4.19 -10.92 -28.22
N ARG A 258 -4.99 -10.68 -29.27
CA ARG A 258 -4.95 -9.43 -30.04
C ARG A 258 -5.47 -8.26 -29.19
N CYS A 259 -4.67 -7.22 -29.04
CA CYS A 259 -5.04 -5.98 -28.35
C CYS A 259 -4.18 -4.79 -28.79
N ASP A 260 -4.73 -3.59 -28.82
CA ASP A 260 -3.96 -2.37 -29.07
C ASP A 260 -3.71 -1.53 -27.80
N HIS A 261 -4.43 -1.81 -26.71
CA HIS A 261 -4.35 -1.03 -25.47
C HIS A 261 -4.18 -1.94 -24.25
N VAL A 262 -3.10 -1.70 -23.50
CA VAL A 262 -2.66 -2.52 -22.38
C VAL A 262 -2.26 -1.66 -21.20
N VAL A 263 -2.96 -1.79 -20.08
CA VAL A 263 -2.54 -1.27 -18.78
C VAL A 263 -1.57 -2.25 -18.13
N LEU A 264 -0.35 -1.82 -17.88
CA LEU A 264 0.70 -2.62 -17.25
C LEU A 264 0.75 -2.31 -15.75
N ALA A 265 0.03 -3.09 -14.94
CA ALA A 265 -0.13 -2.91 -13.48
C ALA A 265 0.45 -4.09 -12.67
N VAL A 266 1.62 -4.58 -13.08
CA VAL A 266 2.21 -5.88 -12.66
C VAL A 266 2.87 -5.88 -11.26
N GLY A 267 2.89 -4.73 -10.58
CA GLY A 267 3.62 -4.57 -9.32
C GLY A 267 5.14 -4.65 -9.49
N HIS A 268 5.89 -4.34 -8.44
CA HIS A 268 7.36 -4.23 -8.52
C HIS A 268 8.11 -5.55 -8.34
N SER A 269 7.40 -6.67 -8.18
CA SER A 269 7.97 -8.01 -8.05
C SER A 269 8.01 -8.79 -9.37
N ALA A 270 7.38 -8.29 -10.44
CA ALA A 270 7.31 -8.93 -11.77
C ALA A 270 8.63 -8.81 -12.56
N ARG A 271 9.71 -9.34 -12.00
CA ARG A 271 11.09 -9.20 -12.49
C ARG A 271 11.31 -9.81 -13.87
N ASP A 272 10.65 -10.93 -14.14
CA ASP A 272 10.60 -11.58 -15.45
C ASP A 272 9.90 -10.69 -16.49
N THR A 273 8.78 -10.08 -16.14
CA THR A 273 8.10 -9.11 -17.00
C THR A 273 8.98 -7.89 -17.28
N PHE A 274 9.71 -7.39 -16.29
CA PHE A 274 10.66 -6.29 -16.50
C PHE A 274 11.80 -6.65 -17.45
N GLN A 275 12.32 -7.88 -17.36
CA GLN A 275 13.30 -8.38 -18.31
C GLN A 275 12.72 -8.43 -19.73
N MET A 276 11.53 -9.02 -19.90
CA MET A 276 10.86 -9.07 -21.21
C MET A 276 10.65 -7.67 -21.81
N LEU A 277 10.19 -6.70 -21.01
CA LEU A 277 9.97 -5.33 -21.47
C LEU A 277 11.29 -4.67 -21.90
N HIS A 278 12.38 -4.94 -21.18
CA HIS A 278 13.71 -4.43 -21.52
C HIS A 278 14.18 -5.01 -22.85
N ASP A 279 14.02 -6.32 -23.04
CA ASP A 279 14.41 -7.03 -24.26
C ASP A 279 13.55 -6.60 -25.46
N ARG A 280 12.31 -6.17 -25.21
CA ARG A 280 11.41 -5.55 -26.19
C ARG A 280 11.69 -4.07 -26.44
N GLY A 281 12.70 -3.48 -25.80
CA GLY A 281 13.11 -2.10 -26.00
C GLY A 281 12.16 -1.07 -25.38
N VAL A 282 11.30 -1.45 -24.44
CA VAL A 282 10.45 -0.50 -23.72
C VAL A 282 11.33 0.40 -22.84
N TYR A 283 11.13 1.71 -22.94
CA TYR A 283 11.97 2.67 -22.21
C TYR A 283 11.81 2.56 -20.69
N MET A 284 12.94 2.42 -19.99
CA MET A 284 13.00 2.28 -18.54
C MET A 284 14.22 3.00 -17.96
N GLU A 285 14.11 3.41 -16.70
CA GLU A 285 15.19 4.06 -15.95
C GLU A 285 15.38 3.37 -14.59
N ALA A 286 16.61 3.32 -14.10
CA ALA A 286 16.88 2.90 -12.73
C ALA A 286 16.26 3.92 -11.74
N LYS A 287 15.64 3.42 -10.67
CA LYS A 287 14.94 4.26 -9.68
C LYS A 287 15.47 3.96 -8.29
N PRO A 288 15.73 4.99 -7.44
CA PRO A 288 16.03 4.80 -6.03
C PRO A 288 14.93 3.99 -5.31
N PHE A 289 15.35 3.18 -4.35
CA PHE A 289 14.48 2.43 -3.45
C PHE A 289 15.09 2.36 -2.06
N SER A 290 14.61 1.48 -1.18
CA SER A 290 15.19 1.28 0.14
C SER A 290 15.23 -0.17 0.51
N LEU A 291 16.17 -0.52 1.38
CA LEU A 291 16.27 -1.86 1.93
C LEU A 291 16.73 -1.84 3.38
N GLY A 292 16.49 -2.93 4.10
CA GLY A 292 16.87 -3.05 5.50
C GLY A 292 16.33 -4.32 6.14
N PHE A 293 15.92 -4.21 7.39
CA PHE A 293 15.46 -5.35 8.19
C PHE A 293 14.07 -5.09 8.76
N ARG A 294 13.29 -6.14 9.04
CA ARG A 294 12.12 -6.01 9.90
C ARG A 294 12.55 -6.03 11.35
N ILE A 295 12.06 -5.08 12.15
CA ILE A 295 12.25 -5.06 13.60
C ILE A 295 10.96 -5.45 14.31
N GLU A 296 11.06 -6.21 15.40
CA GLU A 296 9.93 -6.60 16.25
C GLU A 296 10.15 -6.20 17.71
N HIS A 297 9.12 -5.60 18.30
CA HIS A 297 9.01 -5.26 19.73
C HIS A 297 7.68 -5.76 20.26
N PRO A 298 7.52 -6.06 21.56
CA PRO A 298 6.20 -6.28 22.12
C PRO A 298 5.33 -5.03 21.92
N GLN A 299 4.10 -5.19 21.40
CA GLN A 299 3.22 -4.07 21.07
C GLN A 299 3.01 -3.13 22.27
N GLY A 300 2.91 -3.70 23.48
CA GLY A 300 2.75 -2.92 24.71
C GLY A 300 3.91 -1.96 25.03
N VAL A 301 5.14 -2.22 24.54
CA VAL A 301 6.26 -1.27 24.66
C VAL A 301 5.97 -0.02 23.83
N ILE A 302 5.52 -0.22 22.58
CA ILE A 302 5.15 0.87 21.67
C ILE A 302 3.93 1.61 22.23
N ASP A 303 2.89 0.90 22.67
CA ASP A 303 1.68 1.52 23.23
C ASP A 303 2.01 2.45 24.41
N ARG A 304 2.82 1.98 25.36
CA ARG A 304 3.25 2.81 26.50
C ARG A 304 4.10 3.99 26.06
N SER A 305 5.01 3.80 25.11
CA SER A 305 5.84 4.90 24.61
C SER A 305 5.03 5.95 23.85
N ARG A 306 3.94 5.58 23.17
CA ARG A 306 3.15 6.49 22.33
C ARG A 306 2.01 7.14 23.09
N PHE A 307 1.30 6.38 23.92
CA PHE A 307 0.07 6.80 24.58
C PHE A 307 0.17 6.92 26.10
N GLY A 308 1.27 6.48 26.72
CA GLY A 308 1.46 6.57 28.17
C GLY A 308 0.35 5.85 28.94
N LYS A 309 -0.34 6.57 29.83
CA LYS A 309 -1.45 6.02 30.64
C LYS A 309 -2.68 5.60 29.82
N PHE A 310 -2.80 6.08 28.57
CA PHE A 310 -3.90 5.73 27.67
C PHE A 310 -3.59 4.51 26.80
N ALA A 311 -2.46 3.81 27.02
CA ALA A 311 -2.17 2.55 26.35
C ALA A 311 -3.29 1.53 26.60
N GLY A 312 -3.75 0.86 25.54
CA GLY A 312 -4.89 -0.08 25.58
C GLY A 312 -6.27 0.58 25.46
N HIS A 313 -6.35 1.90 25.32
CA HIS A 313 -7.62 2.59 25.12
C HIS A 313 -8.27 2.22 23.77
N LYS A 314 -9.53 1.76 23.80
CA LYS A 314 -10.24 1.23 22.61
C LYS A 314 -10.29 2.21 21.43
N GLN A 315 -10.52 3.50 21.71
CA GLN A 315 -10.59 4.53 20.64
C GLN A 315 -9.22 4.85 20.00
N LEU A 316 -8.11 4.53 20.67
CA LEU A 316 -6.76 4.73 20.12
C LEU A 316 -6.25 3.50 19.38
N GLY A 317 -6.68 2.31 19.82
CA GLY A 317 -6.22 1.04 19.29
C GLY A 317 -4.73 0.78 19.58
N ALA A 318 -4.14 -0.15 18.82
CA ALA A 318 -2.72 -0.44 18.87
C ALA A 318 -1.90 0.73 18.30
N ALA A 319 -0.89 1.18 19.05
CA ALA A 319 -0.11 2.35 18.71
C ALA A 319 0.74 2.15 17.46
N ASP A 320 0.85 3.22 16.68
CA ASP A 320 1.72 3.34 15.52
C ASP A 320 2.93 4.25 15.79
N TYR A 321 3.94 4.13 14.94
CA TYR A 321 5.06 5.06 14.88
C TYR A 321 5.52 5.32 13.44
N LYS A 322 6.15 6.49 13.27
CA LYS A 322 6.97 6.85 12.12
C LYS A 322 8.22 7.53 12.67
N VAL A 323 9.39 6.97 12.36
CA VAL A 323 10.68 7.46 12.85
C VAL A 323 11.69 7.55 11.71
N VAL A 324 12.55 8.55 11.76
CA VAL A 324 13.64 8.79 10.81
C VAL A 324 14.87 9.27 11.58
N HIS A 325 16.06 8.89 11.11
CA HIS A 325 17.35 9.37 11.58
C HIS A 325 18.28 9.61 10.38
N HIS A 326 18.98 10.74 10.38
CA HIS A 326 20.01 11.05 9.38
C HIS A 326 21.36 10.71 9.98
N CYS A 327 22.06 9.76 9.37
CA CYS A 327 23.29 9.19 9.88
C CYS A 327 24.52 10.02 9.49
N SER A 328 25.60 9.81 10.24
CA SER A 328 26.89 10.45 9.99
C SER A 328 27.49 10.09 8.62
N ASN A 329 27.18 8.91 8.07
CA ASN A 329 27.61 8.46 6.74
C ASN A 329 26.77 9.03 5.57
N GLY A 330 25.91 10.02 5.83
CA GLY A 330 25.09 10.67 4.81
C GLY A 330 23.80 9.94 4.43
N ARG A 331 23.56 8.73 4.96
CA ARG A 331 22.33 7.98 4.72
C ARG A 331 21.21 8.36 5.68
N ALA A 332 19.97 8.14 5.27
CA ALA A 332 18.80 8.28 6.15
C ALA A 332 18.20 6.90 6.42
N VAL A 333 18.00 6.58 7.70
CA VAL A 333 17.32 5.37 8.16
C VAL A 333 15.92 5.75 8.63
N TYR A 334 14.91 5.02 8.19
CA TYR A 334 13.53 5.32 8.56
C TYR A 334 12.68 4.06 8.71
N SER A 335 11.60 4.19 9.48
CA SER A 335 10.58 3.15 9.60
C SER A 335 9.67 3.15 8.38
N PHE A 336 9.48 1.98 7.77
CA PHE A 336 8.63 1.73 6.62
C PHE A 336 7.60 0.64 6.95
N CYS A 337 6.39 0.79 6.41
CA CYS A 337 5.30 -0.18 6.55
C CYS A 337 5.12 -0.72 7.99
N MET A 338 5.12 0.17 8.98
CA MET A 338 4.96 -0.21 10.39
C MET A 338 3.56 -0.80 10.65
N CYS A 339 3.50 -2.02 11.18
CA CYS A 339 2.30 -2.83 11.40
C CYS A 339 2.08 -3.04 12.91
N PRO A 340 1.12 -2.32 13.53
CA PRO A 340 0.78 -2.54 14.93
C PRO A 340 0.16 -3.92 15.14
N GLY A 341 0.52 -4.59 16.23
CA GLY A 341 0.00 -5.88 16.67
C GLY A 341 -0.13 -6.85 15.51
N GLY A 342 0.97 -7.01 14.76
CA GLY A 342 1.02 -7.70 13.50
C GLY A 342 2.10 -8.78 13.45
N THR A 343 2.42 -9.19 12.23
CA THR A 343 3.41 -10.21 11.93
C THR A 343 4.34 -9.75 10.80
N VAL A 344 5.62 -10.06 10.94
CA VAL A 344 6.57 -10.14 9.83
C VAL A 344 6.25 -11.39 9.00
N VAL A 345 6.23 -11.26 7.68
CA VAL A 345 5.85 -12.33 6.74
C VAL A 345 6.96 -12.67 5.75
N ALA A 346 7.04 -13.94 5.35
CA ALA A 346 7.85 -14.37 4.20
C ALA A 346 7.18 -13.90 2.91
N ALA A 347 7.81 -12.95 2.24
CA ALA A 347 7.25 -12.25 1.09
C ALA A 347 7.98 -12.55 -0.22
N THR A 348 8.81 -13.60 -0.24
CA THR A 348 9.54 -14.00 -1.46
C THR A 348 8.58 -14.50 -2.53
N SER A 349 8.95 -14.24 -3.79
CA SER A 349 8.29 -14.78 -4.98
C SER A 349 9.26 -15.55 -5.88
N GLU A 350 10.50 -15.76 -5.44
CA GLU A 350 11.54 -16.41 -6.23
C GLU A 350 12.19 -17.54 -5.41
N PRO A 351 12.45 -18.72 -6.02
CA PRO A 351 13.18 -19.79 -5.36
C PRO A 351 14.57 -19.35 -4.91
N GLY A 352 15.03 -19.91 -3.79
CA GLY A 352 16.38 -19.66 -3.25
C GLY A 352 16.58 -18.25 -2.69
N ARG A 353 15.51 -17.56 -2.33
CA ARG A 353 15.52 -16.15 -1.92
C ARG A 353 14.62 -15.90 -0.71
N VAL A 354 15.10 -15.11 0.24
CA VAL A 354 14.35 -14.64 1.42
C VAL A 354 14.03 -13.16 1.28
N VAL A 355 12.77 -12.82 1.51
CA VAL A 355 12.27 -11.44 1.56
C VAL A 355 11.31 -11.33 2.73
N THR A 356 11.38 -10.22 3.47
CA THR A 356 10.41 -9.87 4.50
C THR A 356 9.42 -8.82 4.03
N ASN A 357 8.24 -8.83 4.66
CA ASN A 357 7.33 -7.70 4.73
C ASN A 357 6.56 -7.77 6.05
N GLY A 358 5.49 -6.99 6.22
CA GLY A 358 4.66 -7.00 7.42
C GLY A 358 3.18 -6.94 7.11
N MET A 359 2.39 -7.61 7.94
CA MET A 359 0.93 -7.60 7.89
C MET A 359 0.34 -7.48 9.29
N SER A 360 -0.90 -7.01 9.37
CA SER A 360 -1.71 -7.09 10.59
C SER A 360 -3.13 -7.50 10.23
N GLN A 361 -3.80 -8.18 11.18
CA GLN A 361 -5.24 -8.34 11.12
C GLN A 361 -5.94 -7.03 11.50
N TYR A 362 -7.23 -6.92 11.19
CA TYR A 362 -8.02 -5.74 11.56
C TYR A 362 -8.02 -5.49 13.09
N SER A 363 -7.95 -6.54 13.90
CA SER A 363 -7.87 -6.42 15.36
C SER A 363 -6.55 -5.82 15.86
N ARG A 364 -5.46 -5.91 15.07
CA ARG A 364 -4.09 -5.54 15.47
C ARG A 364 -3.73 -6.03 16.87
N ALA A 365 -4.02 -7.30 17.13
CA ALA A 365 -3.97 -7.91 18.45
C ALA A 365 -2.83 -8.94 18.61
N GLU A 366 -1.95 -9.09 17.62
CA GLU A 366 -0.77 -9.94 17.77
C GLU A 366 0.21 -9.34 18.78
N ARG A 367 1.11 -10.18 19.29
CA ARG A 367 2.03 -9.82 20.39
C ARG A 367 2.98 -8.68 20.03
N ASN A 368 3.41 -8.59 18.78
CA ASN A 368 4.50 -7.71 18.36
C ASN A 368 4.02 -6.55 17.49
N ALA A 369 4.58 -5.36 17.72
CA ALA A 369 4.67 -4.31 16.70
C ALA A 369 5.83 -4.66 15.76
N ASN A 370 5.70 -4.41 14.46
CA ASN A 370 6.82 -4.55 13.54
C ASN A 370 6.91 -3.43 12.50
N ALA A 371 8.10 -3.15 11.97
CA ALA A 371 8.31 -2.24 10.85
C ALA A 371 9.57 -2.61 10.09
N GLY A 372 9.65 -2.25 8.80
CA GLY A 372 10.94 -2.21 8.10
C GLY A 372 11.75 -1.04 8.63
N ILE A 373 12.99 -1.27 9.05
CA ILE A 373 13.99 -0.23 9.33
C ILE A 373 14.94 -0.22 8.15
N VAL A 374 14.71 0.75 7.26
CA VAL A 374 15.26 0.73 5.90
C VAL A 374 16.09 1.98 5.62
N VAL A 375 17.01 1.83 4.67
CA VAL A 375 17.97 2.83 4.25
C VAL A 375 17.80 3.10 2.76
N GLY A 376 17.83 4.38 2.38
CA GLY A 376 17.76 4.80 0.98
C GLY A 376 18.96 4.35 0.16
N ILE A 377 18.68 3.72 -0.97
CA ILE A 377 19.66 3.24 -1.96
C ILE A 377 19.38 3.96 -3.28
N THR A 378 20.45 4.44 -3.93
CA THR A 378 20.36 5.18 -5.20
C THR A 378 21.07 4.41 -6.33
N PRO A 379 20.79 4.70 -7.61
CA PRO A 379 21.43 4.02 -8.74
C PRO A 379 22.96 4.02 -8.73
N GLU A 380 23.60 4.98 -8.05
CA GLU A 380 25.05 5.01 -7.83
C GLU A 380 25.56 3.82 -7.00
N ASP A 381 24.71 3.26 -6.14
CA ASP A 381 25.01 2.07 -5.33
C ASP A 381 24.90 0.75 -6.14
N TYR A 382 24.26 0.80 -7.31
CA TYR A 382 24.03 -0.34 -8.20
C TYR A 382 24.11 0.07 -9.69
N PRO A 383 25.27 0.49 -10.19
CA PRO A 383 25.43 0.85 -11.59
C PRO A 383 25.16 -0.36 -12.49
N GLY A 384 24.68 -0.13 -13.72
CA GLY A 384 24.42 -1.20 -14.69
C GLY A 384 23.11 -1.08 -15.48
N GLY A 385 22.52 0.11 -15.54
CA GLY A 385 21.30 0.37 -16.32
C GLY A 385 19.99 0.05 -15.57
N PRO A 386 18.85 0.05 -16.28
CA PRO A 386 17.53 0.05 -15.65
C PRO A 386 17.22 -1.17 -14.77
N LEU A 387 17.79 -2.34 -15.11
CA LEU A 387 17.56 -3.59 -14.38
C LEU A 387 18.55 -3.84 -13.23
N ALA A 388 19.58 -3.00 -13.06
CA ALA A 388 20.64 -3.24 -12.08
C ALA A 388 20.11 -3.26 -10.63
N GLY A 389 19.08 -2.45 -10.32
CA GLY A 389 18.43 -2.47 -9.02
C GLY A 389 17.74 -3.81 -8.70
N ILE A 390 17.23 -4.52 -9.70
CA ILE A 390 16.64 -5.87 -9.54
C ILE A 390 17.75 -6.87 -9.20
N ALA A 391 18.87 -6.82 -9.92
CA ALA A 391 20.02 -7.69 -9.64
C ALA A 391 20.56 -7.44 -8.22
N PHE A 392 20.63 -6.17 -7.81
CA PHE A 392 21.03 -5.80 -6.46
C PHE A 392 20.07 -6.34 -5.40
N GLN A 393 18.75 -6.27 -5.61
CA GLN A 393 17.77 -6.89 -4.72
C GLN A 393 17.99 -8.40 -4.64
N ARG A 394 18.09 -9.10 -5.79
CA ARG A 394 18.29 -10.57 -5.83
C ARG A 394 19.52 -11.01 -5.05
N LYS A 395 20.65 -10.31 -5.20
CA LYS A 395 21.89 -10.59 -4.46
C LYS A 395 21.65 -10.66 -2.95
N TRP A 396 20.96 -9.67 -2.39
CA TRP A 396 20.73 -9.61 -0.93
C TRP A 396 19.64 -10.58 -0.46
N GLU A 397 18.66 -10.89 -1.31
CA GLU A 397 17.65 -11.91 -1.03
C GLU A 397 18.24 -13.33 -1.02
N GLU A 398 19.17 -13.63 -1.93
CA GLU A 398 19.94 -14.89 -1.97
C GLU A 398 20.84 -15.00 -0.75
N ARG A 399 21.58 -13.92 -0.43
CA ARG A 399 22.41 -13.88 0.76
C ARG A 399 21.62 -14.12 2.04
N ALA A 400 20.43 -13.54 2.15
CA ALA A 400 19.55 -13.79 3.28
C ALA A 400 19.07 -15.25 3.34
N PHE A 401 18.77 -15.87 2.20
CA PHE A 401 18.40 -17.29 2.13
C PHE A 401 19.53 -18.20 2.61
N GLU A 402 20.78 -17.93 2.20
CA GLU A 402 21.98 -18.64 2.68
C GLU A 402 22.14 -18.51 4.20
N LEU A 403 22.11 -17.27 4.73
CA LEU A 403 22.24 -16.99 6.16
C LEU A 403 21.09 -17.60 6.98
N GLY A 404 19.92 -17.77 6.36
CA GLY A 404 18.77 -18.46 6.91
C GLY A 404 18.92 -20.00 6.97
N GLY A 405 19.88 -20.56 6.24
CA GLY A 405 20.13 -22.01 6.19
C GLY A 405 19.56 -22.72 4.95
N GLY A 406 19.11 -21.97 3.94
CA GLY A 406 18.69 -22.55 2.65
C GLY A 406 17.33 -23.25 2.64
N ASP A 407 16.49 -23.01 3.66
CA ASP A 407 15.21 -23.70 3.87
C ASP A 407 14.03 -22.71 4.10
N TYR A 408 14.21 -21.47 3.62
CA TYR A 408 13.31 -20.32 3.79
C TYR A 408 13.14 -19.81 5.23
N HIS A 409 13.90 -20.30 6.20
CA HIS A 409 14.05 -19.53 7.45
C HIS A 409 14.72 -18.19 7.15
N ALA A 410 14.30 -17.15 7.85
CA ALA A 410 14.95 -15.85 7.75
C ALA A 410 16.16 -15.78 8.71
N PRO A 411 17.27 -15.15 8.32
CA PRO A 411 18.32 -14.81 9.27
C PRO A 411 17.78 -13.78 10.27
N GLY A 412 18.13 -13.88 11.54
CA GLY A 412 17.73 -12.90 12.54
C GLY A 412 18.76 -12.70 13.63
N GLN A 413 18.68 -11.56 14.29
CA GLN A 413 19.63 -11.16 15.32
C GLN A 413 18.95 -10.25 16.33
N LEU A 414 19.34 -10.37 17.60
CA LEU A 414 18.90 -9.45 18.64
C LEU A 414 19.45 -8.05 18.37
N VAL A 415 18.63 -7.04 18.62
CA VAL A 415 19.01 -5.63 18.43
C VAL A 415 20.23 -5.28 19.29
N GLY A 416 20.30 -5.79 20.52
CA GLY A 416 21.45 -5.57 21.39
C GLY A 416 22.74 -6.17 20.85
N ASP A 417 22.69 -7.39 20.31
CA ASP A 417 23.82 -8.09 19.70
C ASP A 417 24.28 -7.38 18.42
N PHE A 418 23.34 -6.97 17.57
CA PHE A 418 23.61 -6.22 16.33
C PHE A 418 24.30 -4.87 16.59
N ILE A 419 23.86 -4.15 17.62
CA ILE A 419 24.49 -2.90 18.08
C ILE A 419 25.89 -3.17 18.61
N ALA A 420 26.08 -4.25 19.36
CA ALA A 420 27.37 -4.65 19.93
C ALA A 420 28.34 -5.27 18.90
N GLY A 421 27.91 -5.53 17.67
CA GLY A 421 28.73 -6.11 16.62
C GLY A 421 29.11 -7.57 16.87
N ARG A 422 28.20 -8.36 17.47
CA ARG A 422 28.42 -9.78 17.77
C ARG A 422 27.23 -10.63 17.31
N PRO A 423 27.41 -11.87 16.85
CA PRO A 423 26.31 -12.74 16.43
C PRO A 423 25.38 -13.11 17.60
N SER A 424 24.08 -13.27 17.31
CA SER A 424 23.16 -13.94 18.23
C SER A 424 23.25 -15.45 18.09
N THR A 425 23.46 -16.16 19.20
CA THR A 425 23.40 -17.64 19.24
C THR A 425 22.03 -18.17 19.63
N SER A 426 21.18 -17.33 20.23
CA SER A 426 19.80 -17.61 20.62
C SER A 426 18.98 -16.33 20.60
N LEU A 427 17.66 -16.43 20.51
CA LEU A 427 16.75 -15.28 20.66
C LEU A 427 16.31 -15.12 22.13
N GLY A 428 15.75 -13.95 22.45
CA GLY A 428 15.36 -13.55 23.80
C GLY A 428 13.84 -13.61 24.03
N ALA A 429 13.33 -12.70 24.87
CA ALA A 429 11.93 -12.69 25.28
C ALA A 429 10.94 -12.35 24.15
N VAL A 430 11.39 -11.65 23.10
CA VAL A 430 10.59 -11.34 21.90
C VAL A 430 10.67 -12.51 20.94
N VAL A 431 9.54 -13.21 20.78
CA VAL A 431 9.42 -14.32 19.84
C VAL A 431 9.12 -13.74 18.45
N PRO A 432 9.98 -13.94 17.44
CA PRO A 432 9.74 -13.41 16.11
C PRO A 432 8.54 -14.09 15.46
N SER A 433 7.72 -13.32 14.76
CA SER A 433 6.51 -13.84 14.14
C SER A 433 6.75 -14.47 12.77
N TYR A 434 7.91 -14.21 12.13
CA TYR A 434 8.21 -14.69 10.78
C TYR A 434 8.09 -16.22 10.71
N LYS A 435 7.40 -16.68 9.68
CA LYS A 435 7.22 -18.09 9.35
C LYS A 435 7.75 -18.35 7.93
N PRO A 436 8.51 -19.44 7.67
CA PRO A 436 8.67 -20.68 8.46
C PRO A 436 9.32 -20.55 9.83
N GLY A 437 10.33 -19.71 9.96
CA GLY A 437 10.99 -19.41 11.23
C GLY A 437 12.19 -18.48 11.06
N VAL A 438 12.87 -18.19 12.16
CA VAL A 438 14.04 -17.31 12.19
C VAL A 438 15.24 -18.06 12.75
N ARG A 439 16.37 -17.98 12.04
CA ARG A 439 17.66 -18.56 12.44
C ARG A 439 18.56 -17.47 13.04
N PRO A 440 18.95 -17.56 14.33
CA PRO A 440 19.91 -16.64 14.93
C PRO A 440 21.24 -16.68 14.17
N THR A 441 21.76 -15.51 13.81
CA THR A 441 23.01 -15.37 13.04
C THR A 441 23.59 -13.96 13.18
N ASP A 442 24.65 -13.67 12.44
CA ASP A 442 25.18 -12.33 12.22
C ASP A 442 24.59 -11.69 10.94
N LEU A 443 23.80 -10.63 11.12
CA LEU A 443 23.24 -9.81 10.04
C LEU A 443 24.24 -8.82 9.43
N SER A 444 25.46 -8.68 9.96
CA SER A 444 26.46 -7.74 9.42
C SER A 444 26.82 -8.02 7.95
N THR A 445 26.63 -9.26 7.48
CA THR A 445 26.88 -9.68 6.09
C THR A 445 25.59 -9.86 5.28
N ALA A 446 24.43 -9.47 5.83
CA ALA A 446 23.14 -9.64 5.17
C ALA A 446 22.80 -8.52 4.19
N LEU A 447 23.48 -7.36 4.28
CA LEU A 447 23.27 -6.15 3.49
C LEU A 447 24.62 -5.42 3.28
N PRO A 448 24.70 -4.38 2.41
CA PRO A 448 25.95 -3.62 2.24
C PRO A 448 26.43 -2.95 3.52
N ASP A 449 27.75 -2.83 3.70
CA ASP A 449 28.36 -2.28 4.92
C ASP A 449 27.80 -0.90 5.31
N TYR A 450 27.64 0.01 4.33
CA TYR A 450 27.10 1.35 4.58
C TYR A 450 25.64 1.34 5.09
N VAL A 451 24.86 0.30 4.77
CA VAL A 451 23.50 0.09 5.28
C VAL A 451 23.57 -0.42 6.72
N ILE A 452 24.43 -1.41 6.97
CA ILE A 452 24.63 -2.00 8.30
C ILE A 452 25.08 -0.93 9.30
N GLU A 453 26.07 -0.12 8.94
CA GLU A 453 26.56 1.00 9.74
C GLU A 453 25.47 2.01 10.05
N ALA A 454 24.69 2.42 9.04
CA ALA A 454 23.60 3.38 9.20
C ALA A 454 22.52 2.85 10.16
N ILE A 455 22.07 1.60 9.99
CA ILE A 455 21.06 0.99 10.88
C ILE A 455 21.61 0.88 12.31
N ARG A 456 22.88 0.48 12.47
CA ARG A 456 23.55 0.37 13.78
C ARG A 456 23.61 1.71 14.50
N GLU A 457 23.91 2.80 13.78
CA GLU A 457 23.89 4.16 14.32
C GLU A 457 22.46 4.61 14.69
N ALA A 458 21.49 4.29 13.84
CA ALA A 458 20.14 4.82 13.96
C ALA A 458 19.36 4.20 15.13
N LEU A 459 19.52 2.91 15.43
CA LEU A 459 18.71 2.22 16.45
C LEU A 459 18.77 2.91 17.84
N PRO A 460 19.95 3.25 18.41
CA PRO A 460 20.03 4.03 19.64
C PRO A 460 19.39 5.43 19.55
N GLN A 461 19.44 6.08 18.38
CA GLN A 461 18.82 7.40 18.19
C GLN A 461 17.30 7.31 18.08
N MET A 462 16.78 6.21 17.53
CA MET A 462 15.36 5.91 17.49
C MET A 462 14.82 5.61 18.90
N ASP A 463 15.61 4.98 19.77
CA ASP A 463 15.25 4.74 21.18
C ASP A 463 15.00 6.03 21.97
N LYS A 464 15.78 7.08 21.71
CA LYS A 464 15.55 8.42 22.30
C LYS A 464 14.18 9.01 21.90
N LYS A 465 13.62 8.58 20.76
CA LYS A 465 12.31 9.05 20.26
C LYS A 465 11.17 8.14 20.70
N ILE A 466 11.45 6.85 20.86
CA ILE A 466 10.49 5.81 21.25
C ILE A 466 11.19 4.96 22.31
N ALA A 467 10.83 5.15 23.57
CA ALA A 467 11.54 4.49 24.67
C ALA A 467 11.41 2.96 24.58
N GLY A 468 12.53 2.24 24.61
CA GLY A 468 12.58 0.78 24.49
C GLY A 468 12.70 0.28 23.05
N PHE A 469 12.89 1.17 22.07
CA PHE A 469 13.11 0.78 20.67
C PHE A 469 14.43 0.05 20.44
N ALA A 470 15.47 0.36 21.22
CA ALA A 470 16.75 -0.35 21.16
C ALA A 470 16.90 -1.38 22.30
N MET A 471 15.79 -1.89 22.83
CA MET A 471 15.84 -2.95 23.84
C MET A 471 16.62 -4.16 23.31
N HIS A 472 17.46 -4.75 24.16
CA HIS A 472 18.37 -5.83 23.78
C HIS A 472 17.64 -6.97 23.05
N ASP A 473 16.51 -7.41 23.61
CA ASP A 473 15.74 -8.57 23.15
C ASP A 473 14.84 -8.30 21.95
N ALA A 474 14.75 -7.07 21.44
CA ALA A 474 14.07 -6.82 20.17
C ALA A 474 14.77 -7.58 19.04
N VAL A 475 14.02 -7.99 18.02
CA VAL A 475 14.55 -8.88 16.97
C VAL A 475 14.58 -8.15 15.63
N LEU A 476 15.74 -8.19 14.96
CA LEU A 476 15.87 -7.90 13.53
C LEU A 476 15.71 -9.20 12.75
N THR A 477 14.88 -9.19 11.70
CA THR A 477 14.48 -10.38 10.94
C THR A 477 14.61 -10.14 9.43
N GLY A 478 15.24 -11.09 8.75
CA GLY A 478 15.33 -11.24 7.29
C GLY A 478 15.87 -10.01 6.57
N VAL A 479 15.50 -9.82 5.30
CA VAL A 479 15.82 -8.61 4.52
C VAL A 479 14.55 -8.05 3.88
N GLU A 480 14.31 -6.76 4.07
CA GLU A 480 13.21 -6.01 3.47
C GLU A 480 13.73 -5.32 2.21
N THR A 481 13.70 -5.98 1.06
CA THR A 481 14.37 -5.50 -0.18
C THR A 481 13.43 -4.83 -1.19
N ARG A 482 12.11 -4.96 -0.99
CA ARG A 482 11.09 -4.61 -1.99
C ARG A 482 10.14 -3.52 -1.47
N THR A 483 10.68 -2.38 -1.06
CA THR A 483 9.89 -1.27 -0.49
C THR A 483 9.20 -0.40 -1.54
N SER A 484 9.71 -0.41 -2.77
CA SER A 484 9.17 0.27 -3.95
C SER A 484 9.86 -0.28 -5.20
N SER A 485 9.37 0.07 -6.40
CA SER A 485 10.05 -0.36 -7.63
C SER A 485 11.50 0.14 -7.74
N PRO A 486 12.45 -0.75 -8.12
CA PRO A 486 13.84 -0.41 -8.40
C PRO A 486 14.03 0.24 -9.78
N LEU A 487 12.95 0.35 -10.57
CA LEU A 487 12.95 0.98 -11.88
C LEU A 487 11.72 1.87 -12.07
N ARG A 488 11.76 2.69 -13.11
CA ARG A 488 10.65 3.51 -13.59
C ARG A 488 10.42 3.16 -15.05
N ILE A 489 9.23 2.68 -15.39
CA ILE A 489 8.80 2.54 -16.78
C ILE A 489 8.15 3.87 -17.14
N ARG A 490 8.88 4.79 -17.77
CA ARG A 490 8.38 6.15 -17.95
C ARG A 490 7.19 6.18 -18.90
N ARG A 491 6.24 7.03 -18.55
CA ARG A 491 5.06 7.36 -19.35
C ARG A 491 4.95 8.87 -19.54
N LYS A 492 4.34 9.27 -20.66
CA LYS A 492 4.01 10.65 -21.04
C LYS A 492 2.80 11.14 -20.23
N ASP A 493 2.38 12.38 -20.44
CA ASP A 493 1.22 12.99 -19.76
C ASP A 493 -0.12 12.33 -20.13
N ASP A 494 -0.17 11.65 -21.28
CA ASP A 494 -1.31 10.82 -21.72
C ASP A 494 -1.30 9.39 -21.12
N PHE A 495 -0.40 9.15 -20.16
CA PHE A 495 -0.20 7.88 -19.46
C PHE A 495 0.37 6.74 -20.32
N GLN A 496 0.67 6.96 -21.60
CA GLN A 496 1.30 5.95 -22.44
C GLN A 496 2.83 5.92 -22.26
N SER A 497 3.45 4.76 -22.50
CA SER A 497 4.90 4.60 -22.51
C SER A 497 5.57 5.64 -23.40
N MET A 498 6.80 6.05 -23.04
CA MET A 498 7.56 7.05 -23.79
C MET A 498 7.76 6.68 -25.27
N ASN A 499 7.89 5.38 -25.57
CA ASN A 499 8.25 4.90 -26.91
C ASN A 499 7.37 3.75 -27.44
N VAL A 500 6.29 3.40 -26.72
CA VAL A 500 5.36 2.34 -27.16
C VAL A 500 3.92 2.82 -26.97
N ASP A 501 3.26 3.16 -28.06
CA ASP A 501 1.85 3.54 -28.03
C ASP A 501 0.97 2.32 -27.71
N GLY A 502 -0.11 2.55 -27.00
CA GLY A 502 -1.00 1.50 -26.51
C GLY A 502 -0.55 0.84 -25.22
N LEU A 503 0.70 1.05 -24.77
CA LEU A 503 1.19 0.54 -23.47
C LEU A 503 1.04 1.63 -22.40
N TYR A 504 0.35 1.34 -21.29
CA TYR A 504 0.12 2.27 -20.19
C TYR A 504 0.79 1.77 -18.90
N PRO A 505 2.04 2.17 -18.61
CA PRO A 505 2.72 1.81 -17.37
C PRO A 505 1.99 2.37 -16.14
N ALA A 506 1.66 1.52 -15.18
CA ALA A 506 0.83 1.90 -14.04
C ALA A 506 1.27 1.29 -12.70
N GLY A 507 0.84 1.94 -11.62
CA GLY A 507 0.99 1.49 -10.25
C GLY A 507 2.43 1.47 -9.76
N GLU A 508 2.66 0.65 -8.72
CA GLU A 508 3.95 0.60 -8.04
C GLU A 508 5.04 -0.02 -8.91
N GLY A 509 4.71 -1.00 -9.76
CA GLY A 509 5.65 -1.66 -10.67
C GLY A 509 6.29 -0.69 -11.66
N ALA A 510 5.48 0.16 -12.29
CA ALA A 510 5.96 1.22 -13.17
C ALA A 510 6.66 2.35 -12.41
N GLY A 511 6.56 2.38 -11.08
CA GLY A 511 7.20 3.36 -10.20
C GLY A 511 6.36 4.59 -9.88
N TYR A 512 5.05 4.60 -10.17
CA TYR A 512 4.13 5.75 -10.03
C TYR A 512 3.29 5.75 -8.74
N ALA A 513 3.33 4.67 -7.97
CA ALA A 513 2.65 4.55 -6.67
C ALA A 513 3.58 3.93 -5.61
N GLY A 514 3.17 3.97 -4.34
CA GLY A 514 3.96 3.43 -3.21
C GLY A 514 3.11 2.79 -2.10
N GLY A 515 1.95 2.25 -2.47
CA GLY A 515 1.00 1.61 -1.55
C GLY A 515 -0.39 1.47 -2.15
N ILE A 516 -1.26 0.72 -1.47
CA ILE A 516 -2.61 0.33 -1.92
C ILE A 516 -3.40 1.56 -2.40
N TYR A 517 -3.46 2.59 -1.57
CA TYR A 517 -4.26 3.79 -1.84
C TYR A 517 -3.79 4.56 -3.07
N SER A 518 -2.49 4.86 -3.16
CA SER A 518 -1.92 5.55 -4.33
C SER A 518 -1.96 4.71 -5.59
N ALA A 519 -1.82 3.38 -5.49
CA ALA A 519 -1.86 2.50 -6.64
C ALA A 519 -3.28 2.41 -7.21
N ALA A 520 -4.30 2.35 -6.35
CA ALA A 520 -5.69 2.41 -6.75
C ALA A 520 -6.04 3.74 -7.46
N ILE A 521 -5.56 4.88 -6.93
CA ILE A 521 -5.73 6.19 -7.57
C ILE A 521 -5.07 6.22 -8.95
N ASP A 522 -3.82 5.76 -9.07
CA ASP A 522 -3.13 5.67 -10.37
C ASP A 522 -3.91 4.77 -11.37
N GLY A 523 -4.53 3.69 -10.88
CA GLY A 523 -5.41 2.85 -11.69
C GLY A 523 -6.63 3.58 -12.23
N ILE A 524 -7.26 4.45 -11.42
CA ILE A 524 -8.37 5.31 -11.85
C ILE A 524 -7.89 6.27 -12.95
N GLU A 525 -6.77 6.97 -12.72
CA GLU A 525 -6.23 7.96 -13.66
C GLU A 525 -5.87 7.32 -15.01
N VAL A 526 -5.21 6.15 -14.99
CA VAL A 526 -4.86 5.41 -16.21
C VAL A 526 -6.11 4.94 -16.95
N ALA A 527 -7.13 4.45 -16.24
CA ALA A 527 -8.39 4.05 -16.87
C ALA A 527 -9.12 5.23 -17.52
N GLN A 528 -9.08 6.42 -16.91
CA GLN A 528 -9.64 7.64 -17.49
C GLN A 528 -8.90 8.04 -18.77
N ALA A 529 -7.56 8.07 -18.73
CA ALA A 529 -6.74 8.41 -19.89
C ALA A 529 -6.97 7.43 -21.07
N LEU A 530 -6.99 6.13 -20.77
CA LEU A 530 -7.29 5.09 -21.76
C LEU A 530 -8.71 5.23 -22.33
N ALA A 531 -9.71 5.44 -21.48
CA ALA A 531 -11.09 5.60 -21.93
C ALA A 531 -11.27 6.81 -22.86
N LEU A 532 -10.65 7.95 -22.52
CA LEU A 532 -10.63 9.13 -23.38
C LEU A 532 -9.97 8.83 -24.72
N ASN A 533 -8.80 8.17 -24.72
CA ASN A 533 -8.11 7.78 -25.95
C ASN A 533 -8.98 6.88 -26.85
N LEU A 534 -9.64 5.87 -26.27
CA LEU A 534 -10.55 4.98 -26.98
C LEU A 534 -11.73 5.75 -27.59
N THR A 535 -12.30 6.74 -26.89
CA THR A 535 -13.44 7.52 -27.42
C THR A 535 -13.03 8.60 -28.42
N SER A 536 -11.87 9.24 -28.25
CA SER A 536 -11.39 10.25 -29.19
C SER A 536 -11.02 9.65 -30.55
N ALA A 537 -10.57 8.39 -30.58
CA ALA A 537 -10.34 7.65 -31.83
C ALA A 537 -11.63 7.36 -32.63
N HIS A 538 -12.82 7.55 -32.03
CA HIS A 538 -14.13 7.33 -32.65
C HIS A 538 -14.87 8.62 -33.02
N THR A 539 -14.22 9.79 -32.91
CA THR A 539 -14.81 11.04 -33.40
C THR A 539 -14.41 11.20 -34.88
N PRO A 540 -15.37 11.15 -35.84
CA PRO A 540 -15.07 11.25 -37.27
C PRO A 540 -14.45 12.58 -37.69
#